data_AF-A0A448X712-F1
#
_entry.id   AF-A0A448X712-F1
#
_cell.length_a   1.000
_cell.length_b   1.000
_cell.length_c   1.000
_cell.angle_alpha   90.00
_cell.angle_beta   90.00
_cell.angle_gamma   90.00
#
_symmetry.space_group_name_H-M   'P 1'
#
loop_
_entity.id
_entity.type
_entity.pdbx_description
1 polymer ?
#
loop_
_entity_poly.entity_id
_entity_poly.type
_entity_poly.pdbx_seq_one_letter_code
_entity_poly.pdbx_strand_id
1 'polypeptide(L)'
;MELLDLFSNLLPCSIEAIYEMAAVSLSKSLLSASETCGSCLVANCDVEQFLVRSFARVYPRSVHGQPVSLKFSPDTSSFYFTFISLPSEANQTLADIFVPSSVHYRSSGLNINVEPDCIVAERTSPDQVLIKAPSQGLLQKRE
;
A
#
# COMPACT_ATOMS: atom_id res chain seq x y z
N MET A 1 22.16 20.60 -4.66
CA MET A 1 22.88 19.45 -5.24
C MET A 1 23.24 18.56 -4.05
N GLU A 2 22.64 17.42 -3.76
CA GLU A 2 21.64 16.57 -4.40
C GLU A 2 21.21 15.53 -3.34
N LEU A 3 19.94 15.50 -2.95
CA LEU A 3 19.32 14.31 -2.33
C LEU A 3 18.23 13.73 -3.25
N LEU A 4 17.92 14.44 -4.34
CA LEU A 4 16.95 14.02 -5.36
C LEU A 4 17.58 13.14 -6.44
N ASP A 5 18.91 13.15 -6.60
CA ASP A 5 19.57 12.40 -7.69
C ASP A 5 19.96 10.97 -7.31
N LEU A 6 19.82 10.60 -6.03
CA LEU A 6 20.03 9.22 -5.62
C LEU A 6 18.87 8.29 -6.03
N PHE A 7 17.69 8.85 -6.33
CA PHE A 7 16.51 8.09 -6.72
C PHE A 7 16.33 7.95 -8.24
N SER A 8 17.10 8.68 -9.04
CA SER A 8 16.98 8.71 -10.50
C SER A 8 17.72 7.56 -11.21
N ASN A 9 18.61 6.85 -10.51
CA ASN A 9 19.47 5.81 -11.11
C ASN A 9 19.12 4.36 -10.72
N LEU A 10 17.95 4.13 -10.12
CA LEU A 10 17.49 2.78 -9.76
C LEU A 10 16.20 2.43 -10.50
N LEU A 11 16.34 1.81 -11.67
CA LEU A 11 15.31 0.98 -12.30
C LEU A 11 15.73 -0.49 -12.17
N PRO A 12 14.80 -1.46 -12.05
CA PRO A 12 13.79 -1.58 -11.01
C PRO A 12 13.95 -2.96 -10.35
N CYS A 13 14.61 -3.03 -9.19
CA CYS A 13 14.57 -4.24 -8.37
C CYS A 13 13.54 -4.00 -7.27
N SER A 14 12.37 -4.64 -7.43
CA SER A 14 11.21 -4.70 -6.53
C SER A 14 11.10 -3.57 -5.50
N ILE A 15 10.06 -2.75 -5.63
CA ILE A 15 9.67 -1.73 -4.64
C ILE A 15 9.65 -2.31 -3.21
N GLU A 16 9.42 -3.62 -3.04
CA GLU A 16 9.53 -4.33 -1.76
C GLU A 16 10.90 -4.19 -1.07
N ALA A 17 12.00 -4.25 -1.81
CA ALA A 17 13.35 -4.26 -1.23
C ALA A 17 13.79 -2.88 -0.70
N ILE A 18 13.31 -1.80 -1.33
CA ILE A 18 13.65 -0.44 -0.91
C ILE A 18 12.91 -0.06 0.38
N TYR A 19 11.66 -0.53 0.54
CA TYR A 19 10.85 -0.24 1.73
C TYR A 19 11.24 -1.08 2.94
N GLU A 20 11.59 -2.36 2.78
CA GLU A 20 12.10 -3.18 3.90
C GLU A 20 13.41 -2.60 4.47
N MET A 21 14.33 -2.15 3.63
CA MET A 21 15.60 -1.58 4.09
C MET A 21 15.42 -0.24 4.81
N ALA A 22 14.47 0.60 4.39
CA ALA A 22 14.16 1.86 5.07
C ALA A 22 13.52 1.60 6.45
N ALA A 23 12.60 0.64 6.57
CA ALA A 23 11.96 0.29 7.84
C ALA A 23 12.94 -0.31 8.86
N VAL A 24 13.90 -1.13 8.40
CA VAL A 24 14.94 -1.73 9.26
C VAL A 24 16.00 -0.71 9.69
N SER A 25 16.33 0.27 8.85
CA SER A 25 17.33 1.29 9.19
C SER A 25 16.78 2.31 10.20
N LEU A 26 15.48 2.67 10.07
CA LEU A 26 14.78 3.54 11.02
C LEU A 26 14.62 2.89 12.40
N SER A 27 14.31 1.59 12.47
CA SER A 27 14.18 0.88 13.75
C SER A 27 15.52 0.74 14.51
N LYS A 28 16.63 0.55 13.79
CA LYS A 28 17.98 0.49 14.40
C LYS A 28 18.45 1.84 14.96
N SER A 29 18.13 2.95 14.30
CA SER A 29 18.46 4.28 14.81
C SER A 29 17.69 4.61 16.08
N LEU A 30 16.42 4.19 16.18
CA LEU A 30 15.56 4.41 17.35
C LEU A 30 16.00 3.60 18.58
N LEU A 31 16.49 2.36 18.39
CA LEU A 31 17.06 1.59 19.51
C LEU A 31 18.27 2.29 20.15
N SER A 32 19.14 2.91 19.35
CA SER A 32 20.31 3.64 19.86
C SER A 32 19.95 4.93 20.60
N ALA A 33 18.80 5.53 20.31
CA ALA A 33 18.35 6.76 20.96
C ALA A 33 17.70 6.50 22.34
N SER A 34 17.32 5.25 22.66
CA SER A 34 16.62 4.92 23.90
C SER A 34 17.53 4.75 25.12
N GLU A 35 18.86 4.74 24.95
CA GLU A 35 19.81 4.49 26.05
C GLU A 35 20.09 5.71 26.95
N THR A 36 19.41 6.85 26.77
CA THR A 36 19.71 8.08 27.56
C THR A 36 18.54 8.79 28.26
N CYS A 37 17.33 8.23 28.38
CA CYS A 37 16.32 8.88 29.22
C CYS A 37 15.37 7.91 29.95
N GLY A 38 15.68 7.63 31.22
CA GLY A 38 14.91 6.77 32.13
C GLY A 38 13.60 7.36 32.67
N SER A 39 12.81 8.08 31.85
CA SER A 39 11.47 8.56 32.29
C SER A 39 10.38 8.62 31.21
N CYS A 40 10.60 8.11 29.99
CA CYS A 40 9.68 8.30 28.86
C CYS A 40 8.83 7.06 28.49
N LEU A 41 8.29 6.30 29.44
CA LEU A 41 7.52 5.08 29.09
C LEU A 41 6.12 5.37 28.49
N VAL A 42 5.55 6.56 28.68
CA VAL A 42 4.24 6.93 28.11
C VAL A 42 4.37 7.64 26.76
N ALA A 43 5.42 8.46 26.57
CA ALA A 43 5.65 9.17 25.31
C ALA A 43 6.13 8.26 24.18
N ASN A 44 6.81 7.15 24.50
CA ASN A 44 7.35 6.24 23.49
C ASN A 44 6.26 5.47 22.73
N CYS A 45 5.19 5.05 23.39
CA CYS A 45 4.08 4.34 22.72
C CYS A 45 3.38 5.24 21.69
N ASP A 46 3.20 6.53 21.99
CA ASP A 46 2.54 7.46 21.08
C ASP A 46 3.42 7.79 19.87
N VAL A 47 4.73 7.94 20.07
CA VAL A 47 5.70 8.17 18.98
C VAL A 47 5.82 6.93 18.10
N GLU A 48 5.90 5.73 18.68
CA GLU A 48 5.93 4.48 17.92
C GLU A 48 4.64 4.25 17.12
N GLN A 49 3.47 4.49 17.71
CA GLN A 49 2.20 4.36 17.00
C GLN A 49 2.08 5.39 15.87
N PHE A 50 2.54 6.62 16.08
CA PHE A 50 2.57 7.65 15.05
C PHE A 50 3.50 7.27 13.89
N LEU A 51 4.69 6.74 14.19
CA LEU A 51 5.65 6.29 13.18
C LEU A 51 5.09 5.09 12.40
N VAL A 52 4.58 4.06 13.09
CA VAL A 52 3.97 2.89 12.45
C VAL A 52 2.82 3.32 11.53
N ARG A 53 1.94 4.22 11.99
CA ARG A 53 0.84 4.74 11.18
C ARG A 53 1.31 5.53 9.95
N SER A 54 2.44 6.23 10.04
CA SER A 54 3.00 7.02 8.94
C SER A 54 3.61 6.18 7.82
N PHE A 55 4.16 5.01 8.17
CA PHE A 55 4.84 4.10 7.23
C PHE A 55 3.98 2.92 6.78
N ALA A 56 3.03 2.46 7.59
CA ALA A 56 2.05 1.47 7.15
C ALA A 56 1.12 2.13 6.13
N ARG A 57 1.19 1.72 4.87
CA ARG A 57 0.39 2.30 3.79
C ARG A 57 -0.37 1.23 3.03
N VAL A 58 -1.52 1.61 2.49
CA VAL A 58 -2.19 0.81 1.46
C VAL A 58 -1.41 0.98 0.16
N TYR A 59 -1.11 -0.11 -0.54
CA TYR A 59 -0.45 -0.06 -1.85
C TYR A 59 -0.73 -1.31 -2.68
N PRO A 60 -0.69 -1.22 -4.02
CA PRO A 60 -0.77 -2.38 -4.88
C PRO A 60 0.54 -3.16 -4.83
N ARG A 61 0.49 -4.43 -4.44
CA ARG A 61 1.61 -5.39 -4.50
C ARG A 61 1.85 -5.90 -5.91
N SER A 62 0.77 -6.07 -6.68
CA SER A 62 0.84 -6.44 -8.09
C SER A 62 -0.30 -5.81 -8.88
N VAL A 63 -0.06 -5.54 -10.16
CA VAL A 63 -1.03 -4.93 -11.08
C VAL A 63 -0.85 -5.56 -12.46
N HIS A 64 -1.93 -6.07 -13.05
CA HIS A 64 -1.97 -6.56 -14.42
C HIS A 64 -2.23 -5.40 -15.40
N GLY A 65 -1.24 -4.52 -15.52
CA GLY A 65 -1.30 -3.36 -16.39
C GLY A 65 -0.42 -2.21 -15.93
N GLN A 66 -0.80 -1.00 -16.32
CA GLN A 66 -0.01 0.20 -16.07
C GLN A 66 -0.64 1.05 -14.96
N PRO A 67 0.01 1.19 -13.79
CA PRO A 67 -0.39 2.17 -12.78
C PRO A 67 -0.41 3.60 -13.34
N VAL A 68 -1.44 4.37 -13.01
CA VAL A 68 -1.62 5.76 -13.46
C VAL A 68 -1.50 6.75 -12.30
N SER A 69 -2.24 6.52 -11.22
CA SER A 69 -2.20 7.38 -10.04
C SER A 69 -2.45 6.58 -8.77
N LEU A 70 -1.72 6.93 -7.72
CA LEU A 70 -1.85 6.38 -6.38
C LEU A 70 -1.82 7.52 -5.37
N LYS A 71 -2.79 7.53 -4.45
CA LYS A 71 -2.82 8.47 -3.32
C LYS A 71 -3.20 7.70 -2.06
N PHE A 72 -2.47 7.96 -0.98
CA PHE A 72 -2.79 7.45 0.35
C PHE A 72 -2.62 8.58 1.37
N SER A 73 -3.64 8.78 2.21
CA SER A 73 -3.62 9.72 3.32
C SER A 73 -3.56 8.94 4.64
N PRO A 74 -2.45 9.01 5.41
CA PRO A 74 -2.34 8.35 6.71
C PRO A 74 -3.25 8.99 7.77
N ASP A 75 -3.65 10.25 7.57
CA ASP A 75 -4.52 10.96 8.51
C ASP A 75 -5.96 10.46 8.39
N THR A 76 -6.46 10.33 7.16
CA THR A 76 -7.84 9.90 6.88
C THR A 76 -7.97 8.42 6.57
N SER A 77 -6.86 7.68 6.55
CA SER A 77 -6.80 6.30 6.07
C SER A 77 -7.40 6.12 4.66
N SER A 78 -7.41 7.15 3.81
CA SER A 78 -8.06 7.08 2.49
C SER A 78 -7.06 6.67 1.42
N PHE A 79 -7.46 5.72 0.58
CA PHE A 79 -6.66 5.21 -0.53
C PHE A 79 -7.40 5.38 -1.85
N TYR A 80 -6.71 5.89 -2.87
CA TYR A 80 -7.20 5.99 -4.24
C TYR A 80 -6.14 5.45 -5.19
N PHE A 81 -6.54 4.54 -6.07
CA PHE A 81 -5.65 3.91 -7.04
C PHE A 81 -6.33 3.75 -8.39
N THR A 82 -5.59 4.07 -9.44
CA THR A 82 -6.04 3.94 -10.84
C THR A 82 -4.94 3.30 -11.65
N PHE A 83 -5.34 2.45 -12.59
CA PHE A 83 -4.45 1.76 -13.50
C PHE A 83 -5.19 1.48 -14.81
N ILE A 84 -4.44 1.32 -15.89
CA ILE A 84 -4.93 0.84 -17.18
C ILE A 84 -4.67 -0.66 -17.21
N SER A 85 -5.72 -1.47 -17.24
CA SER A 85 -5.59 -2.92 -17.31
C SER A 85 -5.11 -3.38 -18.68
N LEU A 86 -4.25 -4.39 -18.71
CA LEU A 86 -3.99 -5.17 -19.92
C LEU A 86 -5.15 -6.16 -20.18
N PRO A 87 -5.29 -6.69 -21.40
CA PRO A 87 -6.24 -7.76 -21.68
C PRO A 87 -6.11 -8.89 -20.66
N SER A 88 -7.24 -9.34 -20.13
CA SER A 88 -7.30 -10.29 -19.04
C SER A 88 -8.39 -11.34 -19.27
N GLU A 89 -8.14 -12.54 -18.77
CA GLU A 89 -9.13 -13.60 -18.75
C GLU A 89 -10.21 -13.34 -17.70
N ALA A 90 -11.35 -14.03 -17.83
CA ALA A 90 -12.43 -13.93 -16.85
C ALA A 90 -11.93 -14.32 -15.44
N ASN A 91 -12.35 -13.55 -14.43
CA ASN A 91 -11.93 -13.72 -13.02
C ASN A 91 -10.41 -13.60 -12.75
N GLN A 92 -9.59 -13.22 -13.73
CA GLN A 92 -8.16 -12.98 -13.49
C GLN A 92 -7.97 -11.84 -12.48
N THR A 93 -6.99 -11.98 -11.58
CA THR A 93 -6.59 -10.88 -10.69
C THR A 93 -5.95 -9.76 -11.49
N LEU A 94 -6.59 -8.59 -11.46
CA LEU A 94 -6.12 -7.34 -12.06
C LEU A 94 -5.20 -6.56 -11.13
N ALA A 95 -5.44 -6.63 -9.82
CA ALA A 95 -4.53 -6.05 -8.83
C ALA A 95 -4.60 -6.80 -7.51
N ASP A 96 -3.46 -6.94 -6.85
CA ASP A 96 -3.36 -7.34 -5.44
C ASP A 96 -2.99 -6.11 -4.62
N ILE A 97 -3.82 -5.75 -3.65
CA ILE A 97 -3.67 -4.57 -2.80
C ILE A 97 -3.42 -5.02 -1.36
N PHE A 98 -2.29 -4.59 -0.81
CA PHE A 98 -2.01 -4.73 0.62
C PHE A 98 -2.75 -3.63 1.38
N VAL A 99 -3.44 -4.01 2.46
CA VAL A 99 -4.20 -3.10 3.32
C VAL A 99 -3.77 -3.31 4.76
N PRO A 100 -3.06 -2.38 5.42
CA PRO A 100 -2.72 -2.49 6.84
C PRO A 100 -3.96 -2.28 7.74
N SER A 101 -4.86 -3.26 7.82
CA SER A 101 -6.18 -3.13 8.44
C SER A 101 -6.10 -2.89 9.94
N SER A 102 -5.13 -3.52 10.61
CA SER A 102 -4.90 -3.39 12.05
C SER A 102 -4.45 -1.98 12.47
N VAL A 103 -3.88 -1.21 11.54
CA VAL A 103 -3.34 0.13 11.79
C VAL A 103 -4.34 1.22 11.40
N HIS A 104 -4.94 1.10 10.23
CA HIS A 104 -5.72 2.20 9.62
C HIS A 104 -7.23 2.05 9.69
N TYR A 105 -7.75 0.82 9.89
CA TYR A 105 -9.16 0.49 9.71
C TYR A 105 -9.77 -0.32 10.87
N ARG A 106 -9.13 -0.31 12.05
CA ARG A 106 -9.45 -1.19 13.19
C ARG A 106 -10.88 -1.04 13.72
N SER A 107 -11.37 0.20 13.82
CA SER A 107 -12.67 0.53 14.42
C SER A 107 -13.77 0.78 13.39
N SER A 108 -13.45 1.41 12.26
CA SER A 108 -14.39 1.75 11.19
C SER A 108 -14.64 0.61 10.20
N GLY A 109 -13.74 -0.37 10.14
CA GLY A 109 -13.69 -1.34 9.06
C GLY A 109 -13.19 -0.72 7.74
N LEU A 110 -13.12 -1.57 6.72
CA LEU A 110 -12.68 -1.22 5.37
C LEU A 110 -13.91 -1.11 4.47
N ASN A 111 -14.05 0.03 3.78
CA ASN A 111 -15.04 0.22 2.72
C ASN A 111 -14.31 0.31 1.38
N ILE A 112 -14.74 -0.49 0.40
CA ILE A 112 -14.10 -0.60 -0.91
C ILE A 112 -15.13 -0.23 -1.97
N ASN A 113 -14.82 0.78 -2.76
CA ASN A 113 -15.54 1.11 -3.99
C ASN A 113 -14.63 0.84 -5.19
N VAL A 114 -15.16 0.20 -6.22
CA VAL A 114 -14.44 -0.11 -7.45
C VAL A 114 -15.25 0.31 -8.66
N GLU A 115 -14.57 0.86 -9.65
CA GLU A 115 -15.15 1.24 -10.92
C GLU A 115 -14.26 0.71 -12.05
N PRO A 116 -14.82 0.22 -13.17
CA PRO A 116 -16.26 0.12 -13.48
C PRO A 116 -16.99 -1.01 -12.73
N ASP A 117 -18.32 -0.96 -12.63
CA ASP A 117 -19.15 -1.94 -11.88
C ASP A 117 -18.98 -3.42 -12.29
N CYS A 118 -18.36 -3.68 -13.45
CA CYS A 118 -18.08 -5.02 -13.93
C CYS A 118 -16.82 -5.66 -13.31
N ILE A 119 -15.98 -4.91 -12.60
CA ILE A 119 -14.87 -5.47 -11.82
C ILE A 119 -15.29 -5.72 -10.38
N VAL A 120 -14.68 -6.71 -9.73
CA VAL A 120 -15.04 -7.13 -8.38
C VAL A 120 -13.86 -6.97 -7.45
N ALA A 121 -14.09 -6.37 -6.27
CA ALA A 121 -13.15 -6.44 -5.17
C ALA A 121 -13.46 -7.64 -4.28
N GLU A 122 -12.48 -8.50 -4.07
CA GLU A 122 -12.56 -9.66 -3.19
C GLU A 122 -11.55 -9.51 -2.07
N ARG A 123 -12.01 -9.59 -0.82
CA ARG A 123 -11.14 -9.60 0.33
C ARG A 123 -10.79 -11.03 0.70
N THR A 124 -9.53 -11.41 0.51
CA THR A 124 -9.03 -12.77 0.80
C THR A 124 -8.49 -12.90 2.22
N SER A 125 -8.05 -11.80 2.83
CA SER A 125 -7.60 -11.75 4.23
C SER A 125 -7.84 -10.36 4.83
N PRO A 126 -7.61 -10.16 6.14
CA PRO A 126 -7.69 -8.83 6.73
C PRO A 126 -6.83 -7.82 5.97
N ASP A 127 -5.64 -8.21 5.51
CA ASP A 127 -4.68 -7.28 4.94
C ASP A 127 -4.49 -7.41 3.42
N GLN A 128 -5.40 -8.10 2.73
CA GLN A 128 -5.33 -8.31 1.29
C GLN A 128 -6.69 -8.12 0.61
N VAL A 129 -6.69 -7.31 -0.44
CA VAL A 129 -7.82 -7.12 -1.36
C VAL A 129 -7.34 -7.44 -2.77
N LEU A 130 -8.08 -8.28 -3.47
CA LEU A 130 -7.87 -8.58 -4.88
C LEU A 130 -8.91 -7.87 -5.72
N ILE A 131 -8.47 -7.18 -6.77
CA ILE A 131 -9.34 -6.66 -7.81
C ILE A 131 -9.36 -7.69 -8.93
N LYS A 132 -10.53 -8.18 -9.31
CA LYS A 132 -10.70 -9.24 -10.32
C LYS A 132 -11.44 -8.73 -11.55
N ALA A 133 -11.03 -9.26 -12.70
CA ALA A 133 -11.69 -9.07 -13.98
C ALA A 133 -13.13 -9.65 -13.94
N PRO A 134 -14.04 -9.15 -14.78
CA PRO A 134 -15.43 -9.63 -14.82
C PRO A 134 -15.49 -11.15 -15.04
N SER A 135 -16.55 -11.77 -14.48
CA SER A 135 -16.80 -13.21 -14.60
C SER A 135 -17.32 -13.63 -15.98
N GLN A 136 -17.84 -12.68 -16.78
CA GLN A 136 -18.22 -12.90 -18.18
C GLN A 136 -17.19 -12.21 -19.09
N GLY A 137 -16.69 -12.97 -20.07
CA GLY A 137 -15.42 -12.70 -20.76
C GLY A 137 -15.27 -11.34 -21.46
N LEU A 138 -14.01 -10.89 -21.47
CA LEU A 138 -13.38 -9.78 -22.18
C LEU A 138 -14.15 -8.45 -22.21
N LEU A 139 -13.52 -7.42 -21.65
CA LEU A 139 -13.68 -6.02 -22.07
C LEU A 139 -13.28 -5.92 -23.56
N GLN A 140 -14.12 -6.42 -24.46
CA GLN A 140 -13.92 -6.23 -25.89
C GLN A 140 -14.16 -4.76 -26.17
N LYS A 141 -13.09 -4.14 -26.66
CA LYS A 141 -13.04 -2.80 -27.25
C LYS A 141 -14.29 -2.59 -28.11
N ARG A 142 -15.20 -1.70 -27.69
CA ARG A 142 -16.21 -1.17 -28.62
C ARG A 142 -15.44 -0.37 -29.66
N GLU A 143 -15.49 -0.85 -30.91
CA GLU A 143 -14.98 -0.16 -32.10
C GLU A 143 -15.72 1.16 -32.35
#